data_AF-A0A945XFW0-F1
#
_entry.id   AF-A0A945XFW0-F1
#
_cell.length_a   1.000
_cell.length_b   1.000
_cell.length_c   1.000
_cell.angle_alpha   90.00
_cell.angle_beta   90.00
_cell.angle_gamma   90.00
#
_symmetry.space_group_name_H-M   'P 1'
#
loop_
_entity.id
_entity.type
_entity.pdbx_description
1 polymer ?
#
loop_
_entity_poly.entity_id
_entity_poly.type
_entity_poly.pdbx_seq_one_letter_code
_entity_poly.pdbx_strand_id
1 'polypeptide(L)'
;MTETTLEERGYTDLHEHIEELRAKGLLIEIDREINKDTEMHPLVRWQFRGGIDEEDRKAFLFNNITDSKGRKYDIPVLVCGLAGNQQIYQLGMRCDLKDLKNTWINAINNPIEPNVVESADAPCHDVVFEGDELLNGNGLDAIPVPISSPGWDNAPYFSSSHFITKDPHTGIQNSGNYRGMVKAPTRLGMNPSVELRTGGYMHWLEWKKLGKPMPVAVVIGAPPVVSFTSVQKVPESLDELAVSGGLAGAALNVTRCKTVDLMVPAESEIVIEGFVSTELLEPEAPFGESHGHV
;
A
#
# COMPACT_ATOMS: atom_id res chain seq x y z
N MET A 1 -9.05 -18.91 11.31
CA MET A 1 -8.26 -19.74 10.40
C MET A 1 -6.86 -19.89 11.00
N THR A 2 -6.11 -20.94 10.67
CA THR A 2 -4.70 -21.01 11.07
C THR A 2 -3.92 -20.13 10.11
N GLU A 3 -3.43 -18.98 10.57
CA GLU A 3 -2.51 -18.16 9.77
C GLU A 3 -1.31 -19.02 9.39
N THR A 4 -1.00 -19.03 8.09
CA THR A 4 0.21 -19.68 7.56
C THR A 4 1.43 -19.03 8.19
N THR A 5 2.40 -19.81 8.64
CA THR A 5 3.58 -19.29 9.36
C THR A 5 4.64 -18.75 8.39
N LEU A 6 5.56 -17.89 8.88
CA LEU A 6 6.77 -17.47 8.15
C LEU A 6 7.53 -18.66 7.53
N GLU A 7 7.66 -19.76 8.28
CA GLU A 7 8.39 -20.96 7.83
C GLU A 7 7.71 -21.64 6.64
N GLU A 8 6.38 -21.63 6.60
CA GLU A 8 5.58 -22.20 5.52
C GLU A 8 5.55 -21.31 4.28
N ARG A 9 5.48 -19.98 4.46
CA ARG A 9 5.46 -18.99 3.36
C ARG A 9 6.84 -18.73 2.75
N GLY A 10 7.88 -18.75 3.58
CA GLY A 10 9.25 -18.39 3.19
C GLY A 10 9.49 -16.88 3.01
N TYR A 11 8.51 -16.03 3.35
CA TYR A 11 8.63 -14.57 3.27
C TYR A 11 7.83 -13.90 4.38
N THR A 12 8.15 -12.63 4.65
CA THR A 12 7.64 -11.87 5.80
C THR A 12 6.43 -11.05 5.45
N ASP A 13 5.38 -11.17 6.25
CA ASP A 13 4.22 -10.30 6.16
C ASP A 13 4.41 -8.97 6.92
N LEU A 14 3.38 -8.14 6.97
CA LEU A 14 3.48 -6.85 7.66
C LEU A 14 3.55 -7.00 9.18
N HIS A 15 2.83 -7.95 9.76
CA HIS A 15 2.77 -8.14 11.21
C HIS A 15 4.13 -8.60 11.75
N GLU A 16 4.74 -9.59 11.10
CA GLU A 16 6.09 -10.06 11.40
C GLU A 16 7.12 -8.95 11.25
N HIS A 17 7.00 -8.10 10.22
CA HIS A 17 7.87 -6.94 10.06
C HIS A 17 7.72 -5.94 11.21
N ILE A 18 6.49 -5.65 11.65
CA ILE A 18 6.23 -4.78 12.82
C ILE A 18 6.87 -5.36 14.08
N GLU A 19 6.74 -6.68 14.32
CA GLU A 19 7.39 -7.35 15.45
C GLU A 19 8.92 -7.23 15.40
N GLU A 20 9.53 -7.38 14.22
CA GLU A 20 10.98 -7.18 14.06
C GLU A 20 11.42 -5.74 14.33
N LEU A 21 10.64 -4.75 13.88
CA LEU A 21 10.88 -3.34 14.19
C LEU A 21 10.83 -3.08 15.69
N ARG A 22 9.83 -3.66 16.38
CA ARG A 22 9.70 -3.58 17.84
C ARG A 22 10.91 -4.18 18.53
N ALA A 23 11.29 -5.40 18.16
CA ALA A 23 12.42 -6.12 18.76
C ALA A 23 13.76 -5.37 18.59
N LYS A 24 13.93 -4.61 17.50
CA LYS A 24 15.14 -3.83 17.21
C LYS A 24 15.10 -2.39 17.73
N GLY A 25 14.05 -1.99 18.45
CA GLY A 25 13.91 -0.61 18.93
C GLY A 25 13.80 0.41 17.79
N LEU A 26 13.20 -0.01 16.67
CA LEU A 26 12.91 0.82 15.49
C LEU A 26 11.45 1.25 15.39
N LEU A 27 10.61 0.82 16.32
CA LEU A 27 9.20 1.16 16.42
C LEU A 27 8.91 1.97 17.69
N ILE A 28 8.10 3.01 17.54
CA ILE A 28 7.45 3.73 18.65
C ILE A 28 5.96 3.41 18.60
N GLU A 29 5.43 2.89 19.70
CA GLU A 29 3.99 2.63 19.86
C GLU A 29 3.32 3.77 20.63
N ILE A 30 2.17 4.21 20.13
CA ILE A 30 1.42 5.35 20.66
C ILE A 30 0.00 4.90 20.98
N ASP A 31 -0.26 4.68 22.27
CA ASP A 31 -1.57 4.26 22.80
C ASP A 31 -2.43 5.44 23.28
N ARG A 32 -1.83 6.62 23.42
CA ARG A 32 -2.60 7.84 23.69
C ARG A 32 -3.49 8.15 22.49
N GLU A 33 -4.67 8.68 22.74
CA GLU A 33 -5.58 9.13 21.68
C GLU A 33 -4.86 10.13 20.76
N ILE A 34 -4.90 9.89 19.44
CA ILE A 34 -4.28 10.73 18.42
C ILE A 34 -5.30 11.10 17.35
N ASN A 35 -5.33 12.38 16.96
CA ASN A 35 -6.15 12.82 15.85
C ASN A 35 -5.42 12.62 14.50
N LYS A 36 -5.97 11.77 13.62
CA LYS A 36 -5.39 11.46 12.31
C LYS A 36 -5.38 12.64 11.32
N ASP A 37 -6.26 13.61 11.52
CA ASP A 37 -6.42 14.75 10.62
C ASP A 37 -5.48 15.91 10.97
N THR A 38 -5.01 15.99 12.22
CA THR A 38 -4.32 17.19 12.73
C THR A 38 -3.02 16.89 13.48
N GLU A 39 -2.84 15.71 14.06
CA GLU A 39 -1.71 15.42 14.96
C GLU A 39 -0.76 14.35 14.40
N MET A 40 -1.30 13.29 13.80
CA MET A 40 -0.55 12.08 13.45
C MET A 40 0.67 12.34 12.55
N HIS A 41 0.45 12.80 11.30
CA HIS A 41 1.57 13.07 10.38
C HIS A 41 2.44 14.26 10.82
N PRO A 42 1.91 15.36 11.38
CA PRO A 42 2.76 16.40 11.98
C PRO A 42 3.72 15.87 13.03
N LEU A 43 3.27 15.00 13.95
CA LEU A 43 4.13 14.38 14.95
C LEU A 43 5.25 13.57 14.30
N VAL A 44 4.93 12.68 13.35
CA VAL A 44 5.94 11.86 12.68
C VAL A 44 6.90 12.72 11.86
N ARG A 45 6.41 13.78 11.21
CA ARG A 45 7.23 14.71 10.40
C ARG A 45 8.33 15.41 11.21
N TRP A 46 8.17 15.56 12.53
CA TRP A 46 9.20 16.15 13.38
C TRP A 46 10.52 15.39 13.30
N GLN A 47 10.53 14.08 13.07
CA GLN A 47 11.80 13.36 12.94
C GLN A 47 12.62 13.75 11.71
N PHE A 48 11.98 14.28 10.66
CA PHE A 48 12.67 14.74 9.45
C PHE A 48 13.02 16.23 9.49
N ARG A 49 12.26 17.03 10.25
CA ARG A 49 12.41 18.50 10.28
C ARG A 49 12.99 19.05 11.59
N GLY A 50 12.97 18.26 12.65
CA GLY A 50 13.34 18.65 14.01
C GLY A 50 14.79 18.36 14.38
N GLY A 51 15.62 17.93 13.43
CA GLY A 51 17.05 17.67 13.66
C GLY A 51 17.36 16.29 14.27
N ILE A 52 16.46 15.31 14.14
CA ILE A 52 16.77 13.91 14.47
C ILE A 52 17.62 13.33 13.34
N ASP A 53 18.79 12.80 13.70
CA ASP A 53 19.68 12.12 12.77
C ASP A 53 19.00 10.91 12.15
N GLU A 54 19.36 10.58 10.90
CA GLU A 54 18.64 9.55 10.13
C GLU A 54 18.59 8.19 10.83
N GLU A 55 19.68 7.79 11.48
CA GLU A 55 19.77 6.53 12.22
C GLU A 55 18.81 6.45 13.43
N ASP A 56 18.45 7.59 14.01
CA ASP A 56 17.57 7.69 15.17
C ASP A 56 16.09 7.82 14.80
N ARG A 57 15.77 7.97 13.52
CA ARG A 57 14.39 7.97 13.03
C ARG A 57 13.74 6.60 13.22
N LYS A 58 12.43 6.58 13.46
CA LYS A 58 11.64 5.39 13.83
C LYS A 58 10.38 5.28 12.99
N ALA A 59 9.86 4.06 12.93
CA ALA A 59 8.47 3.81 12.58
C ALA A 59 7.56 4.15 13.77
N PHE A 60 6.31 4.48 13.49
CA PHE A 60 5.30 4.81 14.50
C PHE A 60 4.05 3.97 14.27
N LEU A 61 3.59 3.28 15.32
CA LEU A 61 2.32 2.55 15.31
C LEU A 61 1.35 3.24 16.27
N PHE A 62 0.26 3.76 15.72
CA PHE A 62 -0.79 4.45 16.47
C PHE A 62 -1.96 3.50 16.72
N ASN A 63 -2.27 3.23 17.98
CA ASN A 63 -3.26 2.22 18.38
C ASN A 63 -4.62 2.80 18.78
N ASN A 64 -4.70 4.12 19.01
CA ASN A 64 -5.91 4.78 19.51
C ASN A 64 -6.20 6.04 18.71
N ILE A 65 -7.00 5.89 17.64
CA ILE A 65 -7.13 6.91 16.61
C ILE A 65 -8.51 7.55 16.63
N THR A 66 -8.53 8.89 16.52
CA THR A 66 -9.72 9.69 16.29
C THR A 66 -9.57 10.60 15.07
N ASP A 67 -10.68 11.18 14.63
CA ASP A 67 -10.68 12.28 13.66
C ASP A 67 -11.18 13.60 14.29
N SER A 68 -11.14 14.69 13.51
CA SER A 68 -11.58 16.01 13.97
C SER A 68 -13.08 16.11 14.25
N LYS A 69 -13.86 15.09 13.89
CA LYS A 69 -15.29 14.98 14.20
C LYS A 69 -15.56 14.09 15.41
N GLY A 70 -14.52 13.55 16.05
CA GLY A 70 -14.61 12.67 17.21
C GLY A 70 -14.98 11.23 16.87
N ARG A 71 -14.92 10.82 15.60
CA ARG A 71 -15.06 9.40 15.23
C ARG A 71 -13.87 8.62 15.78
N LYS A 72 -14.12 7.42 16.30
CA LYS A 72 -13.09 6.46 16.72
C LYS A 72 -12.90 5.39 15.66
N TYR A 73 -11.68 4.89 15.56
CA TYR A 73 -11.29 3.86 14.59
C TYR A 73 -10.62 2.70 15.32
N ASP A 74 -10.97 1.48 14.91
CA ASP A 74 -10.46 0.24 15.53
C ASP A 74 -9.22 -0.32 14.80
N ILE A 75 -8.82 0.29 13.68
CA ILE A 75 -7.67 -0.11 12.88
C ILE A 75 -6.46 0.71 13.31
N PRO A 76 -5.32 0.11 13.71
CA PRO A 76 -4.11 0.86 14.00
C PRO A 76 -3.47 1.41 12.71
N VAL A 77 -2.70 2.48 12.82
CA VAL A 77 -2.00 3.09 11.67
C VAL A 77 -0.49 3.04 11.87
N LEU A 78 0.19 2.37 10.94
CA LEU A 78 1.64 2.35 10.86
C LEU A 78 2.13 3.46 9.93
N VAL A 79 3.01 4.32 10.42
CA VAL A 79 3.66 5.39 9.66
C VAL A 79 5.17 5.18 9.67
N CYS A 80 5.83 5.40 8.53
CA CYS A 80 7.28 5.18 8.35
C CYS A 80 7.75 3.73 8.58
N GLY A 81 6.84 2.76 8.58
CA GLY A 81 7.13 1.35 8.81
C GLY A 81 8.00 0.68 7.74
N LEU A 82 8.07 1.20 6.53
CA LEU A 82 8.78 0.56 5.42
C LEU A 82 10.17 1.15 5.14
N ALA A 83 10.31 2.48 5.28
CA ALA A 83 11.53 3.20 4.92
C ALA A 83 11.70 4.49 5.75
N GLY A 84 11.36 4.46 7.04
CA GLY A 84 11.57 5.60 7.95
C GLY A 84 13.04 5.99 8.12
N ASN A 85 13.93 5.00 7.98
CA ASN A 85 15.37 5.14 7.86
C ASN A 85 15.96 3.95 7.08
N GLN A 86 17.28 3.95 6.88
CA GLN A 86 17.98 2.86 6.20
C GLN A 86 17.84 1.50 6.90
N GLN A 87 17.88 1.45 8.24
CA GLN A 87 17.77 0.19 8.98
C GLN A 87 16.39 -0.47 8.81
N ILE A 88 15.31 0.33 8.88
CA ILE A 88 13.94 -0.11 8.63
C ILE A 88 13.81 -0.67 7.20
N TYR A 89 14.39 0.03 6.21
CA TYR A 89 14.40 -0.42 4.83
C TYR A 89 15.15 -1.74 4.65
N GLN A 90 16.33 -1.88 5.27
CA GLN A 90 17.12 -3.11 5.23
C GLN A 90 16.38 -4.32 5.84
N LEU A 91 15.61 -4.10 6.91
CA LEU A 91 14.80 -5.15 7.52
C LEU A 91 13.70 -5.63 6.57
N GLY A 92 12.94 -4.70 6.00
CA GLY A 92 11.89 -5.07 5.05
C GLY A 92 12.45 -5.74 3.79
N MET A 93 13.60 -5.28 3.30
CA MET A 93 14.29 -5.87 2.14
C MET A 93 15.03 -7.18 2.47
N ARG A 94 15.21 -7.50 3.76
CA ARG A 94 16.08 -8.56 4.27
C ARG A 94 17.47 -8.56 3.62
N CYS A 95 18.03 -7.36 3.43
CA CYS A 95 19.24 -7.16 2.64
C CYS A 95 20.14 -6.07 3.23
N ASP A 96 21.45 -6.29 3.18
CA ASP A 96 22.45 -5.25 3.49
C ASP A 96 22.44 -4.16 2.42
N LEU A 97 22.68 -2.89 2.81
CA LEU A 97 22.71 -1.76 1.86
C LEU A 97 23.70 -1.95 0.70
N LYS A 98 24.85 -2.55 0.98
CA LYS A 98 25.92 -2.79 0.00
C LYS A 98 25.48 -3.77 -1.11
N ASP A 99 24.51 -4.63 -0.80
CA ASP A 99 24.05 -5.71 -1.69
C ASP A 99 22.74 -5.36 -2.41
N LEU A 100 22.03 -4.30 -1.97
CA LEU A 100 20.72 -3.88 -2.52
C LEU A 100 20.67 -3.85 -4.05
N LYS A 101 21.69 -3.25 -4.68
CA LYS A 101 21.75 -3.17 -6.14
C LYS A 101 21.73 -4.55 -6.79
N ASN A 102 22.51 -5.48 -6.26
CA ASN A 102 22.59 -6.84 -6.79
C ASN A 102 21.30 -7.62 -6.49
N THR A 103 20.70 -7.42 -5.32
CA THR A 103 19.40 -8.00 -4.95
C THR A 103 18.31 -7.60 -5.93
N TRP A 104 18.20 -6.31 -6.26
CA TRP A 104 17.26 -5.82 -7.27
C TRP A 104 17.54 -6.38 -8.67
N ILE A 105 18.80 -6.38 -9.10
CA ILE A 105 19.17 -6.97 -10.40
C ILE A 105 18.81 -8.45 -10.46
N ASN A 106 19.03 -9.20 -9.37
CA ASN A 106 18.68 -10.61 -9.31
C ASN A 106 17.16 -10.82 -9.39
N ALA A 107 16.38 -10.09 -8.58
CA ALA A 107 14.93 -10.22 -8.53
C ALA A 107 14.25 -9.88 -9.87
N ILE A 108 14.72 -8.85 -10.58
CA ILE A 108 14.18 -8.48 -11.89
C ILE A 108 14.53 -9.51 -12.97
N ASN A 109 15.73 -10.10 -12.93
CA ASN A 109 16.15 -11.09 -13.92
C ASN A 109 15.64 -12.51 -13.61
N ASN A 110 15.34 -12.80 -12.35
CA ASN A 110 14.86 -14.09 -11.86
C ASN A 110 13.59 -13.90 -11.01
N PRO A 111 12.49 -13.36 -11.58
CA PRO A 111 11.24 -13.24 -10.85
C PRO A 111 10.70 -14.63 -10.48
N ILE A 112 9.98 -14.71 -9.37
CA ILE A 112 9.38 -15.95 -8.88
C ILE A 112 7.87 -15.79 -8.96
N GLU A 113 7.23 -16.59 -9.82
CA GLU A 113 5.78 -16.55 -10.01
C GLU A 113 5.03 -16.78 -8.69
N PRO A 114 3.96 -16.02 -8.41
CA PRO A 114 3.17 -16.18 -7.20
C PRO A 114 2.52 -17.56 -7.05
N ASN A 115 2.33 -17.99 -5.81
CA ASN A 115 1.52 -19.14 -5.45
C ASN A 115 0.05 -18.71 -5.31
N VAL A 116 -0.85 -19.25 -6.12
CA VAL A 116 -2.27 -18.94 -6.03
C VAL A 116 -2.90 -19.76 -4.91
N VAL A 117 -3.43 -19.08 -3.90
CA VAL A 117 -4.15 -19.70 -2.78
C VAL A 117 -5.65 -19.48 -2.90
N GLU A 118 -6.42 -20.39 -2.32
CA GLU A 118 -7.87 -20.25 -2.26
C GLU A 118 -8.28 -19.18 -1.26
N SER A 119 -9.48 -18.63 -1.44
CA SER A 119 -9.97 -17.57 -0.53
C SER A 119 -10.05 -17.99 0.93
N ALA A 120 -10.18 -19.28 1.23
CA ALA A 120 -10.24 -19.79 2.60
C ALA A 120 -8.88 -19.76 3.31
N ASP A 121 -7.79 -19.61 2.54
CA ASP A 121 -6.41 -19.56 3.03
C ASP A 121 -5.81 -18.14 2.90
N ALA A 122 -6.64 -17.15 2.55
CA ALA A 122 -6.22 -15.76 2.33
C ALA A 122 -6.75 -14.84 3.45
N PRO A 123 -5.90 -14.41 4.40
CA PRO A 123 -6.32 -13.55 5.52
C PRO A 123 -7.01 -12.25 5.11
N CYS A 124 -6.65 -11.69 3.95
CA CYS A 124 -7.30 -10.49 3.42
C CYS A 124 -8.80 -10.66 3.12
N HIS A 125 -9.34 -11.89 3.16
CA HIS A 125 -10.75 -12.21 2.98
C HIS A 125 -11.48 -12.58 4.28
N ASP A 126 -10.86 -12.44 5.46
CA ASP A 126 -11.49 -12.75 6.75
C ASP A 126 -12.72 -11.90 7.03
N VAL A 127 -12.72 -10.65 6.55
CA VAL A 127 -13.85 -9.72 6.63
C VAL A 127 -14.09 -9.10 5.25
N VAL A 128 -15.30 -9.27 4.72
CA VAL A 128 -15.70 -8.76 3.41
C VAL A 128 -16.98 -7.95 3.53
N PHE A 129 -16.96 -6.72 3.01
CA PHE A 129 -18.13 -5.87 2.87
C PHE A 129 -18.34 -5.53 1.39
N GLU A 130 -19.57 -5.67 0.90
CA GLU A 130 -19.91 -5.44 -0.50
C GLU A 130 -21.20 -4.60 -0.65
N GLY A 131 -21.35 -3.95 -1.80
CA GLY A 131 -22.57 -3.21 -2.15
C GLY A 131 -22.96 -2.15 -1.12
N ASP A 132 -24.23 -2.20 -0.68
CA ASP A 132 -24.80 -1.21 0.24
C ASP A 132 -24.20 -1.27 1.65
N GLU A 133 -23.54 -2.37 2.04
CA GLU A 133 -22.86 -2.48 3.34
C GLU A 133 -21.74 -1.45 3.50
N LEU A 134 -21.08 -1.08 2.39
CA LEU A 134 -20.04 -0.04 2.37
C LEU A 134 -20.57 1.35 2.76
N LEU A 135 -21.89 1.59 2.67
CA LEU A 135 -22.51 2.87 3.01
C LEU A 135 -22.89 2.97 4.49
N ASN A 136 -22.77 1.89 5.26
CA ASN A 136 -23.14 1.84 6.68
C ASN A 136 -21.93 1.95 7.62
N GLY A 137 -20.91 2.70 7.18
CA GLY A 137 -19.68 2.92 7.96
C GLY A 137 -18.65 1.81 7.84
N ASN A 138 -18.78 0.93 6.83
CA ASN A 138 -17.81 -0.12 6.48
C ASN A 138 -17.02 0.21 5.20
N GLY A 139 -17.24 1.37 4.59
CA GLY A 139 -16.52 1.82 3.39
C GLY A 139 -15.17 2.45 3.72
N LEU A 140 -14.68 3.30 2.81
CA LEU A 140 -13.44 4.05 2.99
C LEU A 140 -13.45 4.95 4.24
N ASP A 141 -14.64 5.32 4.73
CA ASP A 141 -14.81 6.12 5.93
C ASP A 141 -14.63 5.32 7.24
N ALA A 142 -14.53 3.99 7.16
CA ALA A 142 -14.15 3.11 8.26
C ALA A 142 -12.62 3.08 8.49
N ILE A 143 -11.84 3.49 7.49
CA ILE A 143 -10.38 3.40 7.51
C ILE A 143 -9.81 4.72 8.04
N PRO A 144 -8.89 4.69 9.02
CA PRO A 144 -8.27 5.89 9.58
C PRO A 144 -7.22 6.52 8.65
N VAL A 145 -7.62 6.90 7.43
CA VAL A 145 -6.73 7.54 6.46
C VAL A 145 -6.31 8.92 6.99
N PRO A 146 -5.01 9.18 7.18
CA PRO A 146 -4.53 10.44 7.74
C PRO A 146 -4.62 11.58 6.73
N ILE A 147 -4.63 12.81 7.25
CA ILE A 147 -4.30 14.00 6.47
C ILE A 147 -2.80 14.24 6.63
N SER A 148 -2.06 14.30 5.53
CA SER A 148 -0.62 14.39 5.60
C SER A 148 -0.13 15.76 6.00
N SER A 149 -0.64 16.79 5.34
CA SER A 149 -0.30 18.20 5.56
C SER A 149 -1.55 18.96 5.99
N PRO A 150 -1.92 18.93 7.29
CA PRO A 150 -3.11 19.62 7.78
C PRO A 150 -3.12 21.11 7.41
N GLY A 151 -4.24 21.57 6.88
CA GLY A 151 -4.42 22.93 6.37
C GLY A 151 -3.98 23.14 4.92
N TRP A 152 -3.34 22.17 4.28
CA TRP A 152 -2.84 22.25 2.91
C TRP A 152 -3.36 21.15 2.00
N ASP A 153 -3.42 19.91 2.49
CA ASP A 153 -4.10 18.82 1.78
C ASP A 153 -5.62 19.06 1.82
N ASN A 154 -6.30 18.84 0.70
CA ASN A 154 -7.74 19.08 0.59
C ASN A 154 -8.62 17.90 1.05
N ALA A 155 -8.03 16.76 1.41
CA ALA A 155 -8.70 15.56 1.89
C ALA A 155 -7.71 14.61 2.59
N PRO A 156 -8.19 13.54 3.24
CA PRO A 156 -7.36 12.39 3.58
C PRO A 156 -6.84 11.66 2.33
N TYR A 157 -5.59 11.18 2.41
CA TYR A 157 -4.93 10.47 1.31
C TYR A 157 -4.29 9.17 1.78
N PHE A 158 -4.54 8.10 1.03
CA PHE A 158 -3.65 6.94 1.06
C PHE A 158 -2.35 7.32 0.34
N SER A 159 -1.22 7.25 1.05
CA SER A 159 0.11 7.55 0.50
C SER A 159 0.95 6.29 0.21
N SER A 160 0.58 5.16 0.84
CA SER A 160 1.17 3.84 0.65
C SER A 160 0.09 2.87 0.17
N SER A 161 -0.52 3.19 -0.97
CA SER A 161 -1.58 2.41 -1.61
C SER A 161 -1.12 1.82 -2.92
N HIS A 162 -1.14 0.49 -3.02
CA HIS A 162 -0.68 -0.24 -4.20
C HIS A 162 -1.90 -0.56 -5.07
N PHE A 163 -2.05 0.17 -6.17
CA PHE A 163 -3.12 -0.05 -7.13
C PHE A 163 -2.68 -1.15 -8.09
N ILE A 164 -3.34 -2.28 -7.99
CA ILE A 164 -3.21 -3.40 -8.91
C ILE A 164 -4.21 -3.21 -10.04
N THR A 165 -3.71 -3.17 -11.27
CA THR A 165 -4.48 -3.06 -12.51
C THR A 165 -3.95 -4.06 -13.52
N LYS A 166 -4.64 -4.27 -14.64
CA LYS A 166 -4.13 -5.16 -15.70
C LYS A 166 -4.34 -4.62 -17.09
N ASP A 167 -3.42 -4.94 -17.99
CA ASP A 167 -3.59 -4.71 -19.42
C ASP A 167 -4.73 -5.60 -19.96
N PRO A 168 -5.73 -5.03 -20.68
CA PRO A 168 -6.88 -5.80 -21.16
C PRO A 168 -6.56 -6.76 -22.32
N HIS A 169 -5.39 -6.64 -22.95
CA HIS A 169 -4.95 -7.44 -24.09
C HIS A 169 -3.99 -8.55 -23.69
N THR A 170 -3.02 -8.25 -22.83
CA THR A 170 -1.99 -9.22 -22.41
C THR A 170 -2.34 -9.94 -21.11
N GLY A 171 -3.17 -9.32 -20.26
CA GLY A 171 -3.50 -9.83 -18.93
C GLY A 171 -2.41 -9.61 -17.87
N ILE A 172 -1.28 -8.98 -18.23
CA ILE A 172 -0.20 -8.68 -17.29
C ILE A 172 -0.70 -7.63 -16.29
N GLN A 173 -0.45 -7.87 -14.99
CA GLN A 173 -0.79 -6.90 -13.95
C GLN A 173 0.33 -5.87 -13.75
N ASN A 174 -0.07 -4.70 -13.26
CA ASN A 174 0.83 -3.71 -12.69
C ASN A 174 0.41 -3.46 -11.24
N SER A 175 1.33 -3.56 -10.28
CA SER A 175 1.16 -3.06 -8.91
C SER A 175 1.93 -1.74 -8.76
N GLY A 176 1.22 -0.62 -8.80
CA GLY A 176 1.82 0.71 -8.70
C GLY A 176 1.41 1.44 -7.43
N ASN A 177 2.36 2.07 -6.74
CA ASN A 177 2.05 2.94 -5.62
C ASN A 177 1.60 4.32 -6.13
N TYR A 178 0.31 4.60 -5.99
CA TYR A 178 -0.28 5.89 -6.34
C TYR A 178 -1.00 6.46 -5.14
N ARG A 179 -1.09 7.80 -5.04
CA ARG A 179 -1.88 8.41 -3.96
C ARG A 179 -3.37 8.23 -4.23
N GLY A 180 -4.11 7.94 -3.16
CA GLY A 180 -5.56 7.74 -3.18
C GLY A 180 -6.30 8.81 -2.37
N MET A 181 -6.94 9.79 -3.02
CA MET A 181 -7.77 10.81 -2.37
C MET A 181 -9.11 10.22 -1.91
N VAL A 182 -9.41 10.23 -0.62
CA VAL A 182 -10.74 9.82 -0.15
C VAL A 182 -11.76 10.90 -0.49
N LYS A 183 -12.77 10.56 -1.31
CA LYS A 183 -13.82 11.51 -1.76
C LYS A 183 -15.19 11.21 -1.15
N ALA A 184 -15.49 9.94 -0.95
CA ALA A 184 -16.74 9.44 -0.36
C ALA A 184 -16.50 8.02 0.21
N PRO A 185 -17.43 7.45 1.00
CA PRO A 185 -17.31 6.08 1.49
C PRO A 185 -17.02 5.02 0.41
N THR A 186 -17.45 5.27 -0.83
CA THR A 186 -17.26 4.36 -1.98
C THR A 186 -16.53 5.01 -3.15
N ARG A 187 -15.82 6.14 -2.93
CA ARG A 187 -15.11 6.85 -4.01
C ARG A 187 -13.71 7.28 -3.60
N LEU A 188 -12.74 6.81 -4.37
CA LEU A 188 -11.32 7.14 -4.27
C LEU A 188 -10.85 7.84 -5.54
N GLY A 189 -10.10 8.95 -5.40
CA GLY A 189 -9.40 9.60 -6.49
C GLY A 189 -8.00 9.01 -6.65
N MET A 190 -7.67 8.51 -7.84
CA MET A 190 -6.34 7.97 -8.16
C MET A 190 -5.57 8.97 -9.02
N ASN A 191 -4.30 9.23 -8.68
CA ASN A 191 -3.39 9.95 -9.55
C ASN A 191 -2.21 9.05 -9.94
N PRO A 192 -2.17 8.53 -11.19
CA PRO A 192 -1.12 7.63 -11.64
C PRO A 192 0.14 8.33 -12.14
N SER A 193 0.33 9.64 -11.87
CA SER A 193 1.42 10.45 -12.44
C SER A 193 1.47 10.33 -13.96
N VAL A 194 0.44 10.87 -14.62
CA VAL A 194 0.22 10.77 -16.08
C VAL A 194 1.43 11.21 -16.91
N GLU A 195 2.26 12.10 -16.37
CA GLU A 195 3.50 12.58 -16.95
C GLU A 195 4.59 11.51 -17.08
N LEU A 196 4.59 10.49 -16.20
CA LEU A 196 5.54 9.39 -16.25
C LEU A 196 5.12 8.31 -17.24
N ARG A 197 3.83 8.24 -17.57
CA ARG A 197 3.24 7.27 -18.50
C ARG A 197 3.61 5.81 -18.22
N THR A 198 3.55 5.41 -16.96
CA THR A 198 3.90 4.06 -16.50
C THR A 198 2.69 3.25 -16.08
N GLY A 199 2.79 1.92 -16.19
CA GLY A 199 1.92 0.95 -15.49
C GLY A 199 0.43 1.26 -15.60
N GLY A 200 -0.20 1.56 -14.46
CA GLY A 200 -1.64 1.81 -14.35
C GLY A 200 -2.21 2.90 -15.28
N TYR A 201 -1.44 3.94 -15.64
CA TYR A 201 -1.91 4.92 -16.62
C TYR A 201 -1.98 4.33 -18.05
N MET A 202 -1.01 3.50 -18.42
CA MET A 202 -1.01 2.84 -19.73
C MET A 202 -2.16 1.84 -19.82
N HIS A 203 -2.41 1.06 -18.76
CA HIS A 203 -3.60 0.21 -18.67
C HIS A 203 -4.88 1.03 -18.84
N TRP A 204 -5.02 2.16 -18.14
CA TRP A 204 -6.20 3.01 -18.24
C TRP A 204 -6.44 3.53 -19.67
N LEU A 205 -5.38 3.87 -20.41
CA LEU A 205 -5.50 4.26 -21.82
C LEU A 205 -6.06 3.14 -22.71
N GLU A 206 -5.62 1.89 -22.51
CA GLU A 206 -6.15 0.75 -23.28
C GLU A 206 -7.61 0.44 -22.91
N TRP A 207 -7.95 0.42 -21.62
CA TRP A 207 -9.34 0.27 -21.16
C TRP A 207 -10.25 1.39 -21.70
N LYS A 208 -9.74 2.62 -21.76
CA LYS A 208 -10.45 3.76 -22.34
C LYS A 208 -10.72 3.59 -23.83
N LYS A 209 -9.77 3.04 -24.61
CA LYS A 209 -10.01 2.71 -26.04
C LYS A 209 -11.11 1.66 -26.21
N LEU A 210 -11.24 0.73 -25.25
CA LEU A 210 -12.31 -0.26 -25.22
C LEU A 210 -13.66 0.30 -24.77
N GLY A 211 -13.72 1.55 -24.29
CA GLY A 211 -14.94 2.16 -23.76
C GLY A 211 -15.46 1.45 -22.51
N LYS A 212 -14.57 0.86 -21.71
CA LYS A 212 -14.91 0.11 -20.49
C LYS A 212 -14.14 0.67 -19.30
N PRO A 213 -14.75 0.71 -18.09
CA PRO A 213 -14.02 1.12 -16.90
C PRO A 213 -12.92 0.08 -16.58
N MET A 214 -11.79 0.55 -16.04
CA MET A 214 -10.63 -0.31 -15.75
C MET A 214 -10.81 -0.98 -14.37
N PRO A 215 -10.80 -2.31 -14.27
CA PRO A 215 -10.79 -3.00 -12.97
C PRO A 215 -9.56 -2.62 -12.16
N VAL A 216 -9.73 -2.44 -10.85
CA VAL A 216 -8.65 -2.08 -9.94
C VAL A 216 -8.87 -2.70 -8.56
N ALA A 217 -7.77 -3.10 -7.92
CA ALA A 217 -7.71 -3.43 -6.51
C ALA A 217 -6.66 -2.53 -5.84
N VAL A 218 -7.00 -1.88 -4.73
CA VAL A 218 -6.08 -1.05 -3.95
C VAL A 218 -5.69 -1.84 -2.69
N VAL A 219 -4.42 -2.18 -2.59
CA VAL A 219 -3.85 -2.95 -1.48
C VAL A 219 -3.18 -1.98 -0.50
N ILE A 220 -3.59 -2.05 0.77
CA ILE A 220 -2.99 -1.33 1.90
C ILE A 220 -2.45 -2.36 2.90
N GLY A 221 -1.19 -2.18 3.31
CA GLY A 221 -0.53 -3.08 4.24
C GLY A 221 -0.32 -4.46 3.64
N ALA A 222 0.79 -4.66 2.94
CA ALA A 222 1.17 -5.93 2.33
C ALA A 222 2.55 -6.36 2.86
N PRO A 223 3.02 -7.59 2.60
CA PRO A 223 4.41 -7.96 2.78
C PRO A 223 5.36 -6.84 2.29
N PRO A 224 6.36 -6.40 3.07
CA PRO A 224 7.15 -5.19 2.76
C PRO A 224 7.72 -5.15 1.34
N VAL A 225 8.16 -6.30 0.82
CA VAL A 225 8.67 -6.47 -0.56
C VAL A 225 7.68 -6.08 -1.65
N VAL A 226 6.37 -6.20 -1.42
CA VAL A 226 5.33 -5.72 -2.35
C VAL A 226 5.37 -4.21 -2.44
N SER A 227 5.52 -3.54 -1.29
CA SER A 227 5.56 -2.08 -1.23
C SER A 227 6.81 -1.51 -1.90
N PHE A 228 7.96 -2.18 -1.75
CA PHE A 228 9.19 -1.76 -2.40
C PHE A 228 9.16 -1.93 -3.92
N THR A 229 8.58 -3.02 -4.41
CA THR A 229 8.43 -3.20 -5.86
C THR A 229 7.40 -2.24 -6.45
N SER A 230 6.34 -1.89 -5.71
CA SER A 230 5.27 -1.03 -6.22
C SER A 230 5.70 0.42 -6.51
N VAL A 231 6.85 0.85 -5.99
CA VAL A 231 7.48 2.14 -6.32
C VAL A 231 8.60 2.02 -7.36
N GLN A 232 8.96 0.81 -7.76
CA GLN A 232 10.06 0.53 -8.68
C GLN A 232 9.56 0.50 -10.13
N LYS A 233 10.36 1.04 -11.05
CA LYS A 233 10.09 0.94 -12.50
C LYS A 233 10.56 -0.40 -13.03
N VAL A 234 9.75 -1.44 -12.88
CA VAL A 234 9.99 -2.74 -13.52
C VAL A 234 9.62 -2.68 -15.01
N PRO A 235 10.20 -3.53 -15.87
CA PRO A 235 9.75 -3.66 -17.25
C PRO A 235 8.26 -3.99 -17.36
N GLU A 236 7.53 -3.37 -18.29
CA GLU A 236 6.08 -3.58 -18.51
C GLU A 236 5.69 -5.02 -18.89
N SER A 237 6.68 -5.85 -19.24
CA SER A 237 6.48 -7.28 -19.54
C SER A 237 6.48 -8.16 -18.29
N LEU A 238 6.71 -7.62 -17.09
CA LEU A 238 6.76 -8.35 -15.84
C LEU A 238 5.63 -7.89 -14.90
N ASP A 239 5.12 -8.83 -14.11
CA ASP A 239 4.25 -8.54 -12.97
C ASP A 239 5.12 -8.22 -11.73
N GLU A 240 4.88 -7.07 -11.09
CA GLU A 240 5.61 -6.67 -9.87
C GLU A 240 5.49 -7.71 -8.75
N LEU A 241 4.39 -8.46 -8.65
CA LEU A 241 4.26 -9.49 -7.61
C LEU A 241 5.26 -10.63 -7.80
N ALA A 242 5.60 -10.98 -9.05
CA ALA A 242 6.62 -11.96 -9.34
C ALA A 242 8.03 -11.44 -9.03
N VAL A 243 8.28 -10.14 -9.29
CA VAL A 243 9.54 -9.48 -8.90
C VAL A 243 9.66 -9.39 -7.36
N SER A 244 8.57 -9.12 -6.65
CA SER A 244 8.54 -9.17 -5.18
C SER A 244 8.83 -10.57 -4.65
N GLY A 245 8.37 -11.63 -5.32
CA GLY A 245 8.78 -13.00 -5.01
C GLY A 245 10.30 -13.21 -5.21
N GLY A 246 10.86 -12.65 -6.28
CA GLY A 246 12.30 -12.64 -6.52
C GLY A 246 13.11 -11.90 -5.43
N LEU A 247 12.57 -10.82 -4.87
CA LEU A 247 13.16 -10.12 -3.72
C LEU A 247 13.08 -10.95 -2.44
N ALA A 248 11.93 -11.58 -2.20
CA ALA A 248 11.72 -12.44 -1.04
C ALA A 248 12.53 -13.74 -1.10
N GLY A 249 12.88 -14.19 -2.30
CA GLY A 249 13.46 -15.52 -2.52
C GLY A 249 12.44 -16.66 -2.42
N ALA A 250 11.14 -16.33 -2.39
CA ALA A 250 10.02 -17.27 -2.27
C ALA A 250 8.82 -16.77 -3.09
N ALA A 251 7.95 -17.69 -3.53
CA ALA A 251 6.72 -17.33 -4.22
C ALA A 251 5.75 -16.66 -3.24
N LEU A 252 5.27 -15.46 -3.57
CA LEU A 252 4.24 -14.79 -2.75
C LEU A 252 2.90 -15.50 -2.91
N ASN A 253 2.18 -15.68 -1.80
CA ASN A 253 0.79 -16.11 -1.88
C ASN A 253 -0.07 -14.97 -2.41
N VAL A 254 -0.90 -15.29 -3.39
CA VAL A 254 -1.88 -14.37 -3.96
C VAL A 254 -3.24 -15.03 -4.01
N THR A 255 -4.29 -14.24 -3.84
CA THR A 255 -5.68 -14.68 -3.99
C THR A 255 -6.37 -13.85 -5.05
N ARG A 256 -7.39 -14.43 -5.66
CA ARG A 256 -8.29 -13.73 -6.58
C ARG A 256 -9.18 -12.78 -5.80
N CYS A 257 -9.29 -11.54 -6.29
CA CYS A 257 -10.29 -10.56 -5.86
C CYS A 257 -11.73 -11.09 -5.96
N LYS A 258 -12.63 -10.58 -5.12
CA LYS A 258 -14.03 -11.03 -5.03
C LYS A 258 -14.90 -10.54 -6.19
N THR A 259 -14.68 -9.31 -6.63
CA THR A 259 -15.55 -8.55 -7.54
C THR A 259 -14.87 -8.12 -8.84
N VAL A 260 -13.54 -8.17 -8.89
CA VAL A 260 -12.73 -7.87 -10.07
C VAL A 260 -11.79 -9.02 -10.41
N ASP A 261 -11.45 -9.17 -11.69
CA ASP A 261 -10.57 -10.23 -12.18
C ASP A 261 -9.09 -9.82 -12.03
N LEU A 262 -8.63 -9.71 -10.78
CA LEU A 262 -7.26 -9.38 -10.38
C LEU A 262 -6.78 -10.31 -9.26
N MET A 263 -5.46 -10.41 -9.12
CA MET A 263 -4.79 -11.13 -8.03
C MET A 263 -4.13 -10.13 -7.07
N VAL A 264 -4.34 -10.33 -5.77
CA VAL A 264 -3.78 -9.50 -4.69
C VAL A 264 -2.99 -10.37 -3.72
N PRO A 265 -1.97 -9.83 -3.00
CA PRO A 265 -1.26 -10.58 -1.96
C PRO A 265 -2.25 -11.08 -0.90
N ALA A 266 -2.16 -12.36 -0.55
CA ALA A 266 -3.09 -13.00 0.38
C ALA A 266 -3.00 -12.40 1.80
N GLU A 267 -1.79 -12.01 2.22
CA GLU A 267 -1.49 -11.39 3.52
C GLU A 267 -1.65 -9.85 3.50
N SER A 268 -2.57 -9.31 2.69
CA SER A 268 -2.88 -7.88 2.70
C SER A 268 -3.82 -7.51 3.86
N GLU A 269 -3.57 -6.40 4.56
CA GLU A 269 -4.45 -5.92 5.65
C GLU A 269 -5.80 -5.42 5.12
N ILE A 270 -5.77 -4.65 4.02
CA ILE A 270 -6.97 -4.09 3.40
C ILE A 270 -6.87 -4.19 1.89
N VAL A 271 -7.90 -4.73 1.26
CA VAL A 271 -8.08 -4.74 -0.19
C VAL A 271 -9.37 -3.99 -0.53
N ILE A 272 -9.25 -2.93 -1.35
CA ILE A 272 -10.39 -2.15 -1.84
C ILE A 272 -10.57 -2.47 -3.32
N GLU A 273 -11.69 -3.07 -3.69
CA GLU A 273 -11.99 -3.44 -5.07
C GLU A 273 -12.94 -2.45 -5.74
N GLY A 274 -12.75 -2.24 -7.04
CA GLY A 274 -13.67 -1.42 -7.81
C GLY A 274 -13.18 -1.16 -9.23
N PHE A 275 -13.58 0.01 -9.76
CA PHE A 275 -13.27 0.37 -11.13
C PHE A 275 -12.82 1.83 -11.24
N VAL A 276 -11.76 2.07 -12.01
CA VAL A 276 -11.35 3.41 -12.43
C VAL A 276 -12.19 3.82 -13.64
N SER A 277 -12.90 4.95 -13.53
CA SER A 277 -13.70 5.47 -14.65
C SER A 277 -12.80 5.88 -15.82
N THR A 278 -13.22 5.51 -17.03
CA THR A 278 -12.59 5.96 -18.29
C THR A 278 -13.28 7.16 -18.92
N GLU A 279 -14.39 7.61 -18.32
CA GLU A 279 -15.26 8.68 -18.82
C GLU A 279 -15.25 9.92 -17.92
N LEU A 280 -15.13 9.72 -16.61
CA LEU A 280 -15.15 10.79 -15.62
C LEU A 280 -13.74 11.04 -15.08
N LEU A 281 -13.32 12.31 -15.11
CA LEU A 281 -12.16 12.81 -14.38
C LEU A 281 -12.65 13.86 -13.38
N GLU A 282 -12.02 13.91 -12.22
CA GLU A 282 -12.36 14.85 -11.16
C GLU A 282 -11.09 15.53 -10.62
N PRO A 283 -11.20 16.75 -10.04
CA PRO A 283 -10.08 17.38 -9.36
C PRO A 283 -9.51 16.50 -8.24
N GLU A 284 -8.20 16.35 -8.22
CA GLU A 284 -7.39 15.63 -7.24
C GLU A 284 -6.20 16.54 -6.91
N ALA A 285 -5.72 16.57 -5.65
CA ALA A 285 -4.85 17.59 -5.09
C ALA A 285 -5.55 18.95 -4.82
N PRO A 286 -4.94 19.90 -4.07
CA PRO A 286 -3.55 19.94 -3.62
C PRO A 286 -3.20 18.83 -2.61
N PHE A 287 -1.94 18.37 -2.68
CA PHE A 287 -1.35 17.35 -1.81
C PHE A 287 0.14 17.63 -1.64
N GLY A 288 0.65 17.55 -0.40
CA GLY A 288 2.08 17.74 -0.13
C GLY A 288 2.95 16.67 -0.78
N GLU A 289 3.77 17.09 -1.75
CA GLU A 289 4.56 16.21 -2.60
C GLU A 289 5.96 15.92 -2.09
N SER A 290 6.56 14.86 -2.65
CA SER A 290 7.92 14.37 -2.33
C SER A 290 9.02 15.44 -2.47
N HIS A 291 8.83 16.44 -3.33
CA HIS A 291 9.75 17.56 -3.52
C HIS A 291 9.67 18.63 -2.43
N GLY A 292 8.75 18.50 -1.46
CA GLY A 292 8.61 19.40 -0.32
C GLY A 292 7.67 20.59 -0.53
N HIS A 293 6.80 20.53 -1.54
CA HIS A 293 5.85 21.60 -1.89
C HIS A 293 4.41 21.07 -1.95
N VAL A 294 3.44 21.98 -1.79
CA VAL A 294 2.01 21.77 -2.04
C VAL A 294 1.60 22.68 -3.19
#